data_AF-A0A7W8F7H8-F1
#
_entry.id   AF-A0A7W8F7H8-F1
#
_cell.length_a   1.000
_cell.length_b   1.000
_cell.length_c   1.000
_cell.angle_alpha   90.00
_cell.angle_beta   90.00
_cell.angle_gamma   90.00
#
_symmetry.space_group_name_H-M   'P 1'
#
loop_
_entity.id
_entity.type
_entity.pdbx_description
1 polymer ?
#
loop_
_entity_poly.entity_id
_entity_poly.type
_entity_poly.pdbx_seq_one_letter_code
_entity_poly.pdbx_strand_id
1 'polypeptide(L)'
;MRLSRGALLVATTALAPALLLTTPAFATETAPTSVTVPAASGTEDPGTPVDEMSEEELRFAIARVLADPDSGKGVTREANEALDGTVEDMRAFLKTGYRLAQFEDDLVAITTILAKPYAGKRVTREINAILDAPTPETARAFLETGYRLAQFEDDRVAITTILAKPYAGKRVTREINAILDAPTPETARAFLETGYRLAQAEDDRVAVARLLADPAISDALRAAAEEVIDGTPEELRYFLEVGRYEVDA
;
A
#
# COMPACT_ATOMS: atom_id res chain seq x y z
N MET A 1 13.44 12.59 72.25
CA MET A 1 12.33 12.59 71.26
C MET A 1 12.04 11.11 70.96
N ARG A 2 11.10 10.38 71.58
CA ARG A 2 9.61 10.40 71.45
C ARG A 2 9.19 10.79 70.03
N LEU A 3 8.56 9.93 69.21
CA LEU A 3 7.31 9.13 69.36
C LEU A 3 7.52 7.74 68.71
N SER A 4 7.07 6.55 69.17
CA SER A 4 5.84 6.03 69.79
C SER A 4 4.68 5.68 68.83
N ARG A 5 4.42 4.36 68.76
CA ARG A 5 3.13 3.63 68.53
C ARG A 5 2.66 3.43 67.08
N GLY A 6 2.08 2.29 66.69
CA GLY A 6 1.63 1.13 67.47
C GLY A 6 1.06 0.02 66.58
N ALA A 7 0.96 -1.19 67.15
CA ALA A 7 0.37 -2.39 66.59
C ALA A 7 -1.11 -2.56 67.03
N LEU A 8 -1.94 -3.21 66.20
CA LEU A 8 -3.14 -3.98 66.57
C LEU A 8 -3.61 -4.77 65.32
N LEU A 9 -3.39 -6.10 65.24
CA LEU A 9 -4.34 -7.22 65.47
C LEU A 9 -5.71 -7.09 64.79
N VAL A 10 -6.15 -8.13 64.06
CA VAL A 10 -7.21 -9.10 64.48
C VAL A 10 -7.80 -9.89 63.29
N ALA A 11 -7.94 -11.19 63.53
CA ALA A 11 -8.90 -12.20 63.06
C ALA A 11 -9.05 -12.60 61.57
N THR A 12 -8.72 -13.86 61.37
CA THR A 12 -9.27 -14.82 60.42
C THR A 12 -10.79 -15.02 60.58
N THR A 13 -11.53 -14.92 59.49
CA THR A 13 -12.79 -15.65 59.27
C THR A 13 -12.85 -16.11 57.81
N ALA A 14 -12.90 -17.43 57.63
CA ALA A 14 -13.14 -18.06 56.34
C ALA A 14 -14.64 -17.99 56.03
N LEU A 15 -15.01 -17.42 54.89
CA LEU A 15 -16.33 -17.57 54.30
C LEU A 15 -16.15 -17.83 52.81
N ALA A 16 -16.48 -19.05 52.39
CA ALA A 16 -16.61 -19.41 50.98
C ALA A 16 -17.82 -18.70 50.36
N PRO A 17 -17.78 -18.47 49.04
CA PRO A 17 -18.93 -18.79 48.22
C PRO A 17 -18.55 -19.77 47.10
N ALA A 18 -19.39 -20.79 46.97
CA ALA A 18 -19.37 -21.78 45.92
C ALA A 18 -19.44 -21.11 44.54
N LEU A 19 -18.51 -21.49 43.65
CA LEU A 19 -18.60 -21.25 42.22
C LEU A 19 -19.75 -22.11 41.66
N LEU A 20 -20.93 -21.49 41.52
CA LEU A 20 -22.01 -22.05 40.71
C LEU A 20 -21.59 -22.01 39.24
N LEU A 21 -21.35 -23.21 38.69
CA LEU A 21 -21.24 -23.47 37.26
C LEU A 21 -22.55 -23.05 36.57
N THR A 22 -22.56 -21.86 35.98
CA THR A 22 -23.57 -21.46 35.00
C THR A 22 -23.03 -21.75 33.60
N THR A 23 -23.54 -22.82 33.00
CA THR A 23 -23.38 -23.08 31.57
C THR A 23 -24.12 -21.99 30.79
N PRO A 24 -23.54 -21.39 29.73
CA PRO A 24 -24.34 -20.62 28.80
C PRO A 24 -25.24 -21.60 28.02
N ALA A 25 -26.55 -21.42 28.16
CA ALA A 25 -27.54 -22.06 27.32
C ALA A 25 -27.40 -21.52 25.88
N PHE A 26 -27.14 -22.40 24.93
CA PHE A 26 -27.28 -22.08 23.51
C PHE A 26 -28.76 -21.86 23.20
N ALA A 27 -29.16 -20.61 23.02
CA ALA A 27 -30.41 -20.27 22.39
C ALA A 27 -30.27 -20.57 20.89
N THR A 28 -31.14 -21.44 20.38
CA THR A 28 -31.39 -21.63 18.96
C THR A 28 -31.84 -20.30 18.37
N GLU A 29 -30.91 -19.57 17.75
CA GLU A 29 -31.22 -18.36 17.02
C GLU A 29 -31.74 -18.76 15.63
N THR A 30 -33.01 -18.45 15.42
CA THR A 30 -33.74 -18.59 14.16
C THR A 30 -32.96 -17.94 13.02
N ALA A 31 -32.76 -18.68 11.93
CA ALA A 31 -32.15 -18.20 10.70
C ALA A 31 -32.76 -16.85 10.27
N PRO A 32 -31.95 -15.82 9.96
CA PRO A 32 -32.48 -14.63 9.33
C PRO A 32 -32.92 -15.01 7.92
N THR A 33 -34.22 -14.83 7.67
CA THR A 33 -34.77 -14.76 6.33
C THR A 33 -34.05 -13.63 5.59
N SER A 34 -33.26 -14.01 4.59
CA SER A 34 -32.61 -13.07 3.68
C SER A 34 -33.70 -12.32 2.91
N VAL A 35 -33.97 -11.09 3.35
CA VAL A 35 -34.74 -10.10 2.59
C VAL A 35 -33.94 -9.77 1.34
N THR A 36 -34.47 -10.10 0.18
CA THR A 36 -33.99 -9.62 -1.11
C THR A 36 -34.12 -8.10 -1.14
N VAL A 37 -33.00 -7.41 -0.97
CA VAL A 37 -32.89 -5.98 -1.26
C VAL A 37 -32.82 -5.86 -2.79
N PRO A 38 -33.73 -5.11 -3.44
CA PRO A 38 -33.54 -4.82 -4.86
C PRO A 38 -32.25 -4.03 -5.01
N ALA A 39 -31.44 -4.42 -5.99
CA ALA A 39 -30.21 -3.73 -6.34
C ALA A 39 -30.50 -2.23 -6.50
N ALA A 40 -29.87 -1.42 -5.65
CA ALA A 40 -29.84 0.01 -5.84
C ALA A 40 -29.01 0.28 -7.09
N SER A 41 -29.71 0.60 -8.19
CA SER A 41 -29.10 1.18 -9.38
C SER A 41 -28.28 2.39 -8.94
N GLY A 42 -26.99 2.37 -9.25
CA GLY A 42 -26.13 3.53 -9.06
C GLY A 42 -26.74 4.72 -9.78
N THR A 43 -27.09 5.74 -9.01
CA THR A 43 -27.51 7.05 -9.51
C THR A 43 -26.27 7.81 -9.92
N GLU A 44 -25.84 7.61 -11.16
CA GLU A 44 -25.13 8.64 -11.93
C GLU A 44 -26.19 9.30 -12.82
N ASP A 45 -26.35 10.62 -12.64
CA ASP A 45 -27.10 11.60 -13.46
C ASP A 45 -28.32 11.08 -14.26
N PRO A 46 -29.58 11.54 -14.02
CA PRO A 46 -30.68 11.17 -14.90
C PRO A 46 -30.58 11.98 -16.20
N GLY A 47 -29.52 11.71 -16.96
CA GLY A 47 -29.52 11.91 -18.39
C GLY A 47 -30.62 11.06 -19.01
N THR A 48 -31.01 11.44 -20.22
CA THR A 48 -31.91 10.66 -21.07
C THR A 48 -31.52 9.18 -21.02
N PRO A 49 -32.44 8.25 -20.66
CA PRO A 49 -32.14 6.82 -20.67
C PRO A 49 -31.53 6.41 -22.01
N VAL A 50 -30.56 5.49 -22.00
CA VAL A 50 -29.82 5.08 -23.22
C VAL A 50 -30.75 4.67 -24.38
N ASP A 51 -31.93 4.14 -24.08
CA ASP A 51 -32.95 3.79 -25.08
C ASP A 51 -33.61 4.99 -25.78
N GLU A 52 -33.69 6.12 -25.09
CA GLU A 52 -34.31 7.35 -25.56
C GLU A 52 -33.30 8.30 -26.23
N MET A 53 -32.00 8.01 -26.09
CA MET A 53 -30.94 8.80 -26.70
C MET A 53 -31.00 8.71 -28.23
N SER A 54 -30.87 9.87 -28.86
CA SER A 54 -30.61 10.00 -30.29
C SER A 54 -29.22 9.46 -30.65
N GLU A 55 -29.01 9.16 -31.93
CA GLU A 55 -27.73 8.66 -32.43
C GLU A 55 -26.56 9.62 -32.14
N GLU A 56 -26.80 10.94 -32.24
CA GLU A 56 -25.79 11.96 -31.92
C GLU A 56 -25.43 11.97 -30.42
N GLU A 57 -26.42 11.83 -29.54
CA GLU A 57 -26.20 11.74 -28.09
C GLU A 57 -25.45 10.46 -27.72
N LEU A 58 -25.76 9.33 -28.37
CA LEU A 58 -25.06 8.06 -28.17
C LEU A 58 -23.58 8.18 -28.59
N ARG A 59 -23.30 8.76 -29.75
CA ARG A 59 -21.92 9.04 -30.19
C ARG A 59 -21.18 9.94 -29.22
N PHE A 60 -21.84 10.99 -28.72
CA PHE A 60 -21.24 11.89 -27.74
C PHE A 60 -20.92 11.17 -26.42
N ALA A 61 -21.81 10.31 -25.93
CA ALA A 61 -21.58 9.52 -24.73
C ALA A 61 -20.40 8.55 -24.90
N ILE A 62 -20.31 7.84 -26.03
CA ILE A 62 -19.18 6.96 -26.32
C ILE A 62 -17.88 7.75 -26.47
N ALA A 63 -17.93 8.91 -27.14
CA ALA A 63 -16.77 9.80 -27.25
C ALA A 63 -16.27 10.29 -25.87
N ARG A 64 -17.18 10.52 -24.91
CA ARG A 64 -16.82 10.87 -23.54
C ARG A 64 -16.13 9.72 -22.81
N VAL A 65 -16.61 8.48 -22.99
CA VAL A 65 -15.92 7.28 -22.48
C VAL A 65 -14.51 7.20 -23.07
N LEU A 66 -14.37 7.33 -24.39
CA LEU A 66 -13.06 7.30 -25.06
C LEU A 66 -12.12 8.45 -24.65
N ALA A 67 -12.66 9.57 -24.20
CA ALA A 67 -11.89 10.72 -23.72
C ALA A 67 -11.43 10.57 -22.25
N ASP A 68 -11.97 9.60 -21.51
CA ASP A 68 -11.54 9.31 -20.14
C ASP A 68 -10.11 8.74 -20.16
N PRO A 69 -9.15 9.35 -19.44
CA PRO A 69 -7.79 8.83 -19.36
C PRO A 69 -7.70 7.43 -18.72
N ASP A 70 -8.71 7.01 -17.96
CA ASP A 70 -8.78 5.68 -17.35
C ASP A 70 -9.31 4.61 -18.33
N SER A 71 -9.77 5.00 -19.53
CA SER A 71 -10.24 4.06 -20.55
C SER A 71 -9.08 3.23 -21.10
N GLY A 72 -9.19 1.92 -20.91
CA GLY A 72 -8.19 0.96 -21.36
C GLY A 72 -8.38 0.52 -22.81
N LYS A 73 -7.62 -0.52 -23.18
CA LYS A 73 -7.59 -1.03 -24.55
C LYS A 73 -8.87 -1.79 -24.91
N GLY A 74 -9.44 -2.51 -23.94
CA GLY A 74 -10.72 -3.21 -24.07
C GLY A 74 -11.83 -2.20 -24.33
N VAL A 75 -11.98 -1.20 -23.46
CA VAL A 75 -12.98 -0.13 -23.62
C VAL A 75 -12.83 0.57 -24.97
N THR A 76 -11.60 0.91 -25.37
CA THR A 76 -11.33 1.56 -26.66
C THR A 76 -11.75 0.68 -27.84
N ARG A 77 -11.47 -0.63 -27.79
CA ARG A 77 -11.83 -1.57 -28.85
C ARG A 77 -13.35 -1.65 -29.00
N GLU A 78 -14.06 -1.97 -27.92
CA GLU A 78 -15.52 -2.17 -27.93
C GLU A 78 -16.27 -0.88 -28.26
N ALA A 79 -15.78 0.27 -27.80
CA ALA A 79 -16.36 1.57 -28.12
C ALA A 79 -16.27 1.89 -29.62
N ASN A 80 -15.13 1.64 -30.27
CA ASN A 80 -14.97 1.88 -31.70
C ASN A 80 -15.82 0.91 -32.52
N GLU A 81 -15.90 -0.36 -32.13
CA GLU A 81 -16.80 -1.34 -32.77
C GLU A 81 -18.27 -0.88 -32.71
N ALA A 82 -18.72 -0.35 -31.56
CA ALA A 82 -20.05 0.20 -31.41
C ALA A 82 -20.29 1.46 -32.27
N LEU A 83 -19.27 2.33 -32.44
CA LEU A 83 -19.35 3.54 -33.26
C LEU A 83 -19.38 3.23 -34.77
N ASP A 84 -18.68 2.18 -35.20
CA ASP A 84 -18.67 1.69 -36.58
C ASP A 84 -19.91 0.87 -36.94
N GLY A 85 -20.71 0.50 -35.93
CA GLY A 85 -21.93 -0.30 -36.05
C GLY A 85 -23.23 0.52 -36.18
N THR A 86 -24.32 -0.07 -35.69
CA THR A 86 -25.67 0.49 -35.69
C THR A 86 -25.96 1.28 -34.41
N VAL A 87 -27.08 2.02 -34.40
CA VAL A 87 -27.55 2.72 -33.18
C VAL A 87 -27.80 1.74 -32.05
N GLU A 88 -28.29 0.54 -32.36
CA GLU A 88 -28.50 -0.55 -31.43
C GLU A 88 -27.19 -1.05 -30.81
N ASP A 89 -26.10 -1.09 -31.58
CA ASP A 89 -24.77 -1.46 -31.07
C ASP A 89 -24.23 -0.41 -30.10
N MET A 90 -24.41 0.88 -30.42
CA MET A 90 -24.08 1.98 -29.49
C MET A 90 -24.85 1.88 -28.16
N ARG A 91 -26.15 1.56 -28.23
CA ARG A 91 -26.96 1.33 -27.02
C ARG A 91 -26.50 0.11 -26.24
N ALA A 92 -26.21 -1.00 -26.92
CA ALA A 92 -25.75 -2.23 -26.29
C ALA A 92 -24.40 -2.03 -25.57
N PHE A 93 -23.48 -1.29 -26.19
CA PHE A 93 -22.23 -0.89 -25.56
C PHE A 93 -22.47 -0.07 -24.29
N LEU A 94 -23.23 1.03 -24.38
CA LEU A 94 -23.45 1.89 -23.21
C LEU A 94 -24.22 1.20 -22.07
N LYS A 95 -25.11 0.25 -22.38
CA LYS A 95 -25.85 -0.52 -21.37
C LYS A 95 -25.02 -1.57 -20.66
N THR A 96 -24.22 -2.32 -21.41
CA THR A 96 -23.54 -3.52 -20.89
C THR A 96 -22.11 -3.67 -21.38
N GLY A 97 -21.84 -3.36 -22.65
CA GLY A 97 -20.52 -3.57 -23.25
C GLY A 97 -19.41 -2.77 -22.56
N TYR A 98 -19.68 -1.52 -22.17
CA TYR A 98 -18.73 -0.68 -21.46
C TYR A 98 -18.27 -1.31 -20.15
N ARG A 99 -19.20 -1.78 -19.30
CA ARG A 99 -18.84 -2.42 -18.02
C ARG A 99 -18.03 -3.70 -18.21
N LEU A 100 -18.34 -4.49 -19.24
CA LEU A 100 -17.59 -5.70 -19.54
C LEU A 100 -16.17 -5.38 -20.02
N ALA A 101 -16.04 -4.42 -20.93
CA ALA A 101 -14.76 -3.96 -21.46
C ALA A 101 -13.88 -3.34 -20.36
N GLN A 102 -14.47 -2.51 -19.49
CA GLN A 102 -13.79 -1.94 -18.33
C GLN A 102 -13.29 -3.03 -17.38
N PHE A 103 -14.09 -4.06 -17.14
CA PHE A 103 -13.68 -5.17 -16.30
C PHE A 103 -12.52 -5.97 -16.89
N GLU A 104 -12.49 -6.19 -18.22
CA GLU A 104 -11.32 -6.77 -18.89
C GLU A 104 -10.06 -5.93 -18.66
N ASP A 105 -10.16 -4.61 -18.85
CA ASP A 105 -9.06 -3.68 -18.63
C ASP A 105 -8.60 -3.66 -17.16
N ASP A 106 -9.53 -3.69 -16.21
CA ASP A 106 -9.25 -3.71 -14.78
C ASP A 106 -8.50 -5.00 -14.38
N LEU A 107 -8.89 -6.17 -14.92
CA LEU A 107 -8.17 -7.43 -14.69
C LEU A 107 -6.75 -7.39 -15.27
N VAL A 108 -6.57 -6.77 -16.44
CA VAL A 108 -5.23 -6.55 -17.01
C VAL A 108 -4.39 -5.63 -16.10
N ALA A 109 -4.98 -4.56 -15.57
CA ALA A 109 -4.28 -3.67 -14.64
C ALA A 109 -3.87 -4.41 -13.35
N ILE A 110 -4.76 -5.21 -12.78
CA ILE A 110 -4.52 -6.02 -11.58
C ILE A 110 -3.39 -7.03 -11.80
N THR A 111 -3.43 -7.78 -12.90
CA THR A 111 -2.38 -8.76 -13.24
C THR A 111 -1.05 -8.08 -13.55
N THR A 112 -1.07 -6.88 -14.15
CA THR A 112 0.12 -6.06 -14.36
C THR A 112 0.74 -5.61 -13.03
N ILE A 113 -0.07 -5.25 -12.03
CA ILE A 113 0.42 -4.94 -10.68
C ILE A 113 1.10 -6.17 -10.06
N LEU A 114 0.48 -7.34 -10.17
CA LEU A 114 1.02 -8.60 -9.65
C LEU A 114 2.36 -8.99 -10.30
N ALA A 115 2.53 -8.70 -11.59
CA ALA A 115 3.76 -8.99 -12.33
C ALA A 115 4.95 -8.10 -11.94
N LYS A 116 4.74 -7.01 -11.17
CA LYS A 116 5.83 -6.15 -10.71
C LYS A 116 6.74 -6.95 -9.77
N PRO A 117 8.08 -6.92 -9.95
CA PRO A 117 9.01 -7.71 -9.14
C PRO A 117 9.02 -7.29 -7.66
N TYR A 118 8.48 -6.13 -7.35
CA TYR A 118 8.36 -5.54 -6.01
C TYR A 118 6.90 -5.48 -5.52
N ALA A 119 6.01 -6.32 -6.05
CA ALA A 119 4.69 -6.52 -5.47
C ALA A 119 4.84 -7.10 -4.04
N GLY A 120 4.33 -6.36 -3.05
CA GLY A 120 4.41 -6.77 -1.66
C GLY A 120 3.44 -7.91 -1.31
N LYS A 121 3.59 -8.47 -0.11
CA LYS A 121 2.82 -9.64 0.33
C LYS A 121 1.34 -9.32 0.49
N ARG A 122 1.00 -8.12 0.97
CA ARG A 122 -0.37 -7.70 1.14
C ARG A 122 -1.03 -7.47 -0.22
N VAL A 123 -0.38 -6.73 -1.12
CA VAL A 123 -0.85 -6.52 -2.49
C VAL A 123 -1.10 -7.86 -3.19
N THR A 124 -0.14 -8.78 -3.12
CA THR A 124 -0.27 -10.12 -3.73
C THR A 124 -1.46 -10.89 -3.17
N ARG A 125 -1.70 -10.83 -1.86
CA ARG A 125 -2.83 -11.51 -1.22
C ARG A 125 -4.17 -10.96 -1.69
N GLU A 126 -4.33 -9.64 -1.71
CA GLU A 126 -5.58 -9.00 -2.16
C GLU A 126 -5.86 -9.32 -3.63
N ILE A 127 -4.83 -9.27 -4.48
CA ILE A 127 -4.96 -9.60 -5.90
C ILE A 127 -5.40 -11.06 -6.08
N ASN A 128 -4.77 -12.01 -5.39
CA ASN A 128 -5.15 -13.42 -5.49
C ASN A 128 -6.61 -13.65 -5.05
N ALA A 129 -7.07 -12.97 -4.00
CA ALA A 129 -8.47 -13.05 -3.57
C ALA A 129 -9.44 -12.54 -4.64
N ILE A 130 -9.07 -11.49 -5.38
CA ILE A 130 -9.86 -10.99 -6.52
C ILE A 130 -9.84 -12.01 -7.66
N LEU A 131 -8.68 -12.57 -8.00
CA LEU A 131 -8.55 -13.53 -9.09
C LEU A 131 -9.24 -14.87 -8.82
N ASP A 132 -9.42 -15.25 -7.56
CA ASP A 132 -10.16 -16.45 -7.16
C ASP A 132 -11.68 -16.33 -7.44
N ALA A 133 -12.23 -15.12 -7.37
CA ALA A 133 -13.65 -14.84 -7.62
C ALA A 133 -13.84 -13.42 -8.20
N PRO A 134 -13.45 -13.20 -9.47
CA PRO A 134 -13.34 -11.85 -10.02
C PRO A 134 -14.73 -11.29 -10.36
N THR A 135 -15.00 -10.06 -9.90
CA THR A 135 -16.19 -9.30 -10.28
C THR A 135 -15.80 -7.87 -10.68
N PRO A 136 -16.58 -7.19 -11.54
CA PRO A 136 -16.33 -5.79 -11.90
C PRO A 136 -16.20 -4.90 -10.66
N GLU A 137 -17.04 -5.11 -9.66
CA GLU A 137 -17.09 -4.29 -8.45
C GLU A 137 -15.85 -4.48 -7.58
N THR A 138 -15.36 -5.71 -7.43
CA THR A 138 -14.17 -6.01 -6.61
C THR A 138 -12.89 -5.54 -7.29
N ALA A 139 -12.78 -5.74 -8.61
CA ALA A 139 -11.66 -5.26 -9.40
C ALA A 139 -11.56 -3.73 -9.34
N ARG A 140 -12.69 -3.03 -9.55
CA ARG A 140 -12.73 -1.57 -9.52
C ARG A 140 -12.43 -1.01 -8.13
N ALA A 141 -13.07 -1.53 -7.08
CA ALA A 141 -12.82 -1.08 -5.72
C ALA A 141 -11.35 -1.26 -5.30
N PHE A 142 -10.71 -2.34 -5.75
CA PHE A 142 -9.29 -2.56 -5.52
C PHE A 142 -8.44 -1.52 -6.25
N LEU A 143 -8.66 -1.27 -7.55
CA LEU A 143 -7.86 -0.30 -8.29
C LEU A 143 -8.03 1.13 -7.76
N GLU A 144 -9.24 1.52 -7.35
CA GLU A 144 -9.52 2.86 -6.84
C GLU A 144 -8.93 3.11 -5.45
N THR A 145 -9.01 2.12 -4.56
CA THR A 145 -8.65 2.32 -3.15
C THR A 145 -7.86 1.17 -2.54
N GLY A 146 -8.24 -0.08 -2.82
CA GLY A 146 -7.66 -1.26 -2.18
C GLY A 146 -6.16 -1.43 -2.44
N TYR A 147 -5.70 -1.15 -3.67
CA TYR A 147 -4.29 -1.25 -4.06
C TYR A 147 -3.43 -0.30 -3.23
N ARG A 148 -3.84 0.97 -3.10
CA ARG A 148 -3.10 1.97 -2.32
C ARG A 148 -3.00 1.59 -0.84
N LEU A 149 -4.07 1.04 -0.27
CA LEU A 149 -4.07 0.58 1.13
C LEU A 149 -3.18 -0.66 1.33
N ALA A 150 -3.29 -1.64 0.43
CA ALA A 150 -2.46 -2.83 0.46
C ALA A 150 -0.97 -2.50 0.30
N GLN A 151 -0.64 -1.62 -0.65
CA GLN A 151 0.71 -1.12 -0.88
C GLN A 151 1.25 -0.40 0.34
N PHE A 152 0.43 0.41 1.01
CA PHE A 152 0.84 1.12 2.22
C PHE A 152 1.17 0.17 3.38
N GLU A 153 0.42 -0.91 3.56
CA GLU A 153 0.76 -1.94 4.55
C GLU A 153 2.12 -2.59 4.24
N ASP A 154 2.37 -2.93 2.97
CA ASP A 154 3.65 -3.47 2.53
C ASP A 154 4.80 -2.45 2.72
N ASP A 155 4.56 -1.18 2.40
CA ASP A 155 5.55 -0.10 2.57
C ASP A 155 5.89 0.13 4.05
N ARG A 156 4.92 0.06 4.97
CA ARG A 156 5.16 0.12 6.42
C ARG A 156 6.03 -1.03 6.90
N VAL A 157 5.81 -2.24 6.39
CA VAL A 157 6.66 -3.39 6.71
C VAL A 157 8.08 -3.18 6.18
N ALA A 158 8.24 -2.65 4.96
CA ALA A 158 9.56 -2.34 4.40
C ALA A 158 10.30 -1.29 5.25
N ILE A 159 9.64 -0.20 5.63
CA ILE A 159 10.20 0.88 6.47
C ILE A 159 10.63 0.34 7.84
N THR A 160 9.77 -0.42 8.52
CA THR A 160 10.11 -1.02 9.82
C THR A 160 11.24 -2.04 9.71
N THR A 161 11.31 -2.78 8.60
CA THR A 161 12.42 -3.69 8.31
C THR A 161 13.74 -2.93 8.13
N ILE A 162 13.72 -1.77 7.47
CA ILE A 162 14.90 -0.90 7.36
C ILE A 162 15.34 -0.41 8.74
N LEU A 163 14.40 0.05 9.57
CA LEU A 163 14.68 0.53 10.93
C LEU A 163 15.28 -0.56 11.83
N ALA A 164 14.85 -1.81 11.67
CA ALA A 164 15.34 -2.96 12.43
C ALA A 164 16.78 -3.37 12.07
N LYS A 165 17.37 -2.83 10.99
CA LYS A 165 18.75 -3.14 10.63
C LYS A 165 19.70 -2.58 11.69
N PRO A 166 20.67 -3.36 12.19
CA PRO A 166 21.59 -2.91 13.25
C PRO A 166 22.50 -1.76 12.80
N TYR A 167 22.64 -1.56 11.50
CA TYR A 167 23.44 -0.50 10.88
C TYR A 167 22.56 0.62 10.28
N ALA A 168 21.29 0.74 10.68
CA ALA A 168 20.47 1.88 10.32
C ALA A 168 21.12 3.17 10.84
N GLY A 169 21.47 4.08 9.92
CA GLY A 169 22.13 5.33 10.27
C GLY A 169 21.19 6.32 10.96
N LYS A 170 21.76 7.41 11.48
CA LYS A 170 21.02 8.39 12.29
C LYS A 170 20.02 9.17 11.44
N ARG A 171 20.40 9.51 10.20
CA ARG A 171 19.52 10.23 9.27
C ARG A 171 18.38 9.33 8.83
N VAL A 172 18.67 8.09 8.42
CA VAL A 172 17.65 7.09 8.08
C VAL A 172 16.66 6.91 9.23
N THR A 173 17.16 6.73 10.45
CA THR A 173 16.31 6.56 11.64
C THR A 173 15.40 7.76 11.89
N ARG A 174 15.93 8.98 11.73
CA ARG A 174 15.15 10.23 11.91
C ARG A 174 14.01 10.33 10.90
N GLU A 175 14.29 10.11 9.62
CA GLU A 175 13.27 10.16 8.56
C GLU A 175 12.19 9.10 8.76
N ILE A 176 12.58 7.88 9.13
CA ILE A 176 11.63 6.81 9.43
C ILE A 176 10.74 7.19 10.61
N ASN A 177 11.31 7.70 11.71
CA ASN A 177 10.51 8.09 12.87
C ASN A 177 9.50 9.19 12.52
N ALA A 178 9.88 10.17 11.70
CA ALA A 178 8.95 11.19 11.22
C ALA A 178 7.77 10.59 10.42
N ILE A 179 8.03 9.57 9.61
CA ILE A 179 6.97 8.84 8.88
C ILE A 179 6.10 8.04 9.86
N LEU A 180 6.69 7.40 10.86
CA LEU A 180 5.93 6.61 11.84
C LEU A 180 5.06 7.47 12.76
N ASP A 181 5.47 8.72 13.04
CA ASP A 181 4.70 9.67 13.84
C ASP A 181 3.44 10.17 13.10
N ALA A 182 3.50 10.31 11.77
CA ALA A 182 2.38 10.74 10.93
C ALA A 182 2.31 9.92 9.63
N PRO A 183 1.90 8.64 9.70
CA PRO A 183 2.06 7.72 8.59
C PRO A 183 0.99 7.94 7.51
N THR A 184 1.44 8.28 6.30
CA THR A 184 0.59 8.36 5.10
C THR A 184 1.16 7.47 3.99
N PRO A 185 0.31 6.94 3.09
CA PRO A 185 0.78 6.20 1.91
C PRO A 185 1.80 6.99 1.08
N GLU A 186 1.57 8.29 0.94
CA GLU A 186 2.37 9.18 0.11
C GLU A 186 3.76 9.39 0.73
N THR A 187 3.85 9.65 2.04
CA THR A 187 5.15 9.80 2.72
C THR A 187 5.94 8.51 2.78
N ALA A 188 5.27 7.37 3.01
CA ALA A 188 5.92 6.07 3.04
C ALA A 188 6.51 5.72 1.67
N ARG A 189 5.73 5.95 0.60
CA ARG A 189 6.15 5.69 -0.77
C ARG A 189 7.30 6.59 -1.20
N ALA A 190 7.20 7.89 -0.95
CA ALA A 190 8.25 8.85 -1.29
C ALA A 190 9.58 8.52 -0.60
N PHE A 191 9.52 8.07 0.66
CA PHE A 191 10.71 7.61 1.37
C PHE A 191 11.32 6.37 0.75
N LEU A 192 10.53 5.33 0.46
CA LEU A 192 11.07 4.10 -0.12
C LEU A 192 11.62 4.31 -1.55
N GLU A 193 11.02 5.20 -2.33
CA GLU A 193 11.48 5.49 -3.71
C GLU A 193 12.73 6.35 -3.74
N THR A 194 12.84 7.35 -2.86
CA THR A 194 13.92 8.35 -2.95
C THR A 194 14.52 8.72 -1.59
N GLY A 195 13.68 8.94 -0.57
CA GLY A 195 14.14 9.44 0.73
C GLY A 195 15.14 8.54 1.45
N TYR A 196 14.95 7.22 1.39
CA TYR A 196 15.84 6.24 1.99
C TYR A 196 17.25 6.36 1.42
N ARG A 197 17.38 6.41 0.09
CA ARG A 197 18.67 6.53 -0.61
C ARG A 197 19.42 7.82 -0.21
N LEU A 198 18.69 8.94 -0.13
CA LEU A 198 19.26 10.23 0.27
C LEU A 198 19.69 10.23 1.75
N ALA A 199 18.85 9.69 2.63
CA ALA A 199 19.18 9.55 4.04
C ALA A 199 20.39 8.63 4.26
N GLN A 200 20.46 7.52 3.54
CA GLN A 200 21.61 6.61 3.56
C GLN A 200 22.89 7.31 3.12
N ALA A 201 22.84 8.11 2.04
CA ALA A 201 24.00 8.83 1.56
C ALA A 201 24.54 9.84 2.59
N GLU A 202 23.67 10.52 3.33
CA GLU A 202 24.07 11.42 4.40
C GLU A 202 24.76 10.66 5.54
N ASP A 203 24.19 9.52 5.95
CA ASP A 203 24.81 8.65 6.94
C ASP A 203 26.16 8.08 6.47
N ASP A 204 26.29 7.72 5.19
CA ASP A 204 27.52 7.24 4.60
C ASP A 204 28.61 8.32 4.55
N ARG A 205 28.27 9.56 4.12
CA ARG A 205 29.22 10.69 4.17
C ARG A 205 29.75 10.91 5.57
N VAL A 206 28.88 10.83 6.57
CA VAL A 206 29.28 10.95 7.98
C VAL A 206 30.22 9.81 8.38
N ALA A 207 30.00 8.58 7.88
CA ALA A 207 30.90 7.46 8.14
C ALA A 207 32.27 7.65 7.48
N VAL A 208 32.32 8.12 6.23
CA VAL A 208 33.57 8.44 5.53
C VAL A 208 34.32 9.59 6.22
N ALA A 209 33.61 10.65 6.62
CA ALA A 209 34.22 11.76 7.36
C ALA A 209 34.81 11.32 8.71
N ARG A 210 34.16 10.38 9.41
CA ARG A 210 34.71 9.78 10.64
C ARG A 210 35.96 8.95 10.36
N LEU A 211 35.99 8.21 9.25
CA LEU A 211 37.17 7.47 8.83
C LEU A 211 38.35 8.42 8.58
N LEU A 212 38.13 9.51 7.84
CA LEU A 212 39.15 10.54 7.58
C LEU A 212 39.67 11.24 8.85
N ALA A 213 38.82 11.36 9.86
CA ALA A 213 39.18 11.93 11.16
C ALA A 213 39.95 10.96 12.07
N ASP A 214 40.01 9.67 11.74
CA ASP A 214 40.79 8.69 12.50
C ASP A 214 42.29 8.95 12.30
N PRO A 215 43.07 9.22 13.36
CA PRO A 215 44.51 9.41 13.24
C PRO A 215 45.27 8.13 12.84
N ALA A 216 44.65 6.95 12.97
CA ALA A 216 45.26 5.66 12.65
C ALA A 216 44.97 5.15 11.23
N ILE A 217 44.20 5.88 10.43
CA ILE A 217 43.91 5.51 9.02
C ILE A 217 45.20 5.44 8.19
N SER A 218 45.31 4.45 7.30
CA SER A 218 46.43 4.35 6.36
C SER A 218 46.38 5.47 5.32
N ASP A 219 47.54 5.84 4.76
CA ASP A 219 47.62 6.87 3.71
C ASP A 219 46.81 6.48 2.46
N ALA A 220 46.84 5.19 2.10
CA ALA A 220 46.09 4.66 0.97
C ALA A 220 44.57 4.76 1.21
N LEU A 221 44.10 4.36 2.40
CA LEU A 221 42.68 4.44 2.75
C LEU A 221 42.19 5.88 2.89
N ARG A 222 43.07 6.78 3.35
CA ARG A 222 42.80 8.23 3.38
C ARG A 222 42.58 8.78 1.98
N ALA A 223 43.47 8.49 1.04
CA ALA A 223 43.35 8.96 -0.34
C ALA A 223 42.05 8.46 -1.00
N ALA A 224 41.71 7.18 -0.82
CA ALA A 224 40.47 6.62 -1.35
C ALA A 224 39.21 7.24 -0.72
N ALA A 225 39.24 7.50 0.60
CA ALA A 225 38.13 8.16 1.30
C ALA A 225 37.94 9.63 0.85
N GLU A 226 39.03 10.35 0.58
CA GLU A 226 39.00 11.73 0.06
C GLU A 226 38.42 11.80 -1.36
N GLU A 227 38.60 10.77 -2.18
CA GLU A 227 38.04 10.71 -3.54
C GLU A 227 36.50 10.59 -3.53
N VAL A 228 35.95 9.82 -2.59
CA VAL A 228 34.51 9.48 -2.59
C VAL A 228 33.63 10.36 -1.71
N ILE A 229 34.19 11.17 -0.80
CA ILE A 229 33.40 11.93 0.20
C ILE A 229 32.38 12.89 -0.43
N ASP A 230 32.74 13.50 -1.55
CA ASP A 230 31.87 14.38 -2.34
C ASP A 230 31.18 13.65 -3.51
N GLY A 231 31.32 12.32 -3.55
CA GLY A 231 30.73 11.46 -4.56
C GLY A 231 29.23 11.24 -4.43
N THR A 232 28.73 10.44 -5.36
CA THR A 232 27.35 9.95 -5.43
C THR A 232 27.02 9.01 -4.25
N PRO A 233 25.74 8.87 -3.88
CA PRO A 233 25.30 7.88 -2.90
C PRO A 233 25.83 6.47 -3.17
N GLU A 234 25.92 6.10 -4.45
CA GLU A 234 26.38 4.79 -4.90
C GLU A 234 27.90 4.62 -4.69
N GLU A 235 28.70 5.65 -4.97
CA GLU A 235 30.16 5.64 -4.70
C GLU A 235 30.47 5.57 -3.21
N LEU A 236 29.77 6.36 -2.39
CA LEU A 236 29.90 6.31 -0.92
C LEU A 236 29.57 4.94 -0.35
N ARG A 237 28.45 4.34 -0.80
CA ARG A 237 28.01 3.01 -0.39
C ARG A 237 29.04 1.96 -0.81
N TYR A 238 29.47 1.99 -2.07
CA TYR A 238 30.46 1.03 -2.58
C TYR A 238 31.78 1.11 -1.81
N PHE A 239 32.28 2.32 -1.56
CA PHE A 239 33.51 2.50 -0.78
C PHE A 239 33.39 1.92 0.64
N LEU A 240 32.28 2.18 1.33
CA LEU A 240 32.09 1.69 2.69
C LEU A 240 31.87 0.17 2.77
N GLU A 241 31.27 -0.45 1.76
CA GLU A 241 30.97 -1.89 1.76
C GLU A 241 32.13 -2.73 1.21
N VAL A 242 32.80 -2.24 0.17
CA VAL A 242 33.78 -3.00 -0.61
C VAL A 242 35.10 -2.24 -0.69
N GLY A 243 35.10 -1.04 -1.25
CA GLY A 243 36.32 -0.33 -1.65
C GLY A 243 37.34 -0.16 -0.52
N ARG A 244 36.90 0.14 0.70
CA ARG A 244 37.80 0.30 1.87
C ARG A 244 38.60 -0.96 2.22
N TYR A 245 38.15 -2.14 1.80
CA TYR A 245 38.84 -3.41 2.05
C TYR A 245 39.76 -3.83 0.91
N GLU A 246 39.61 -3.23 -0.27
CA GLU A 246 40.45 -3.49 -1.44
C GLU A 246 41.71 -2.62 -1.45
N VAL A 247 41.70 -1.51 -0.72
CA VAL A 247 42.81 -0.54 -0.67
C VAL A 247 44.08 -1.12 -0.03
N ASP A 248 43.93 -2.10 0.88
CA ASP A 248 45.05 -2.74 1.59
C ASP A 248 45.31 -4.21 1.11
N ALA A 249 44.62 -4.67 0.05
CA ALA A 249 44.71 -6.04 -0.49
C ALA A 249 45.76 -6.18 -1.60
#